data_AF-A0A7W7W2D1-F1
#
_entry.id   AF-A0A7W7W2D1-F1
#
_cell.length_a   1.000
_cell.length_b   1.000
_cell.length_c   1.000
_cell.angle_alpha   90.00
_cell.angle_beta   90.00
_cell.angle_gamma   90.00
#
_symmetry.space_group_name_H-M   'P 1'
#
loop_
_entity.id
_entity.type
_entity.pdbx_description
1 polymer ?
#
loop_
_entity_poly.entity_id
_entity_poly.type
_entity_poly.pdbx_seq_one_letter_code
_entity_poly.pdbx_strand_id
1 'polypeptide(L)'
;MDNPSAGSPVFNHEATPTPAPTDVIFLDRWLAFIRGAENLPDALRFVCESMASDADENGQDCAPGHKRLIADTGLSSALVSDSLKVLRKLGVIELVSDSHPPAKGPHQYRLTAPDGFESLADERVRQGFHKEEFTLPGSRSVSFPAPDDNLFPAPKPLSETPTPKPVSAKPAPRQQSKRRKEVALPRTSRGETLLYRYYDEHDVLLYVGVSANLMARQTNHEADSTWMDFAARSTIERFTARADAESAERTAIEEHQPLFNIEHNEHPDRIRRLVDYLIERDRRDLLVPLISRG
;
A
#
# COMPACT_ATOMS: atom_id res chain seq x y z
N MET A 1 -31.25 29.56 72.03
CA MET A 1 -30.49 28.41 71.51
C MET A 1 -31.46 27.60 70.68
N ASP A 2 -31.50 27.84 69.37
CA ASP A 2 -32.26 27.02 68.41
C ASP A 2 -31.39 26.91 67.16
N ASN A 3 -31.07 25.67 66.77
CA ASN A 3 -30.15 25.35 65.69
C ASN A 3 -30.96 24.77 64.52
N PRO A 4 -30.92 25.35 63.31
CA PRO A 4 -31.74 24.85 62.20
C PRO A 4 -31.11 23.61 61.56
N SER A 5 -31.95 22.61 61.33
CA SER A 5 -31.64 21.32 60.73
C SER A 5 -31.29 21.48 59.24
N ALA A 6 -30.11 21.00 58.84
CA ALA A 6 -29.63 21.02 57.46
C ALA A 6 -30.26 19.89 56.63
N GLY A 7 -31.02 20.26 55.60
CA GLY A 7 -31.54 19.33 54.59
C GLY A 7 -30.42 18.84 53.66
N SER A 8 -30.34 17.54 53.44
CA SER A 8 -29.39 16.92 52.50
C SER A 8 -29.86 17.07 51.05
N PRO A 9 -28.97 17.37 50.10
CA PRO A 9 -29.31 17.49 48.68
C PRO A 9 -29.53 16.11 48.04
N VAL A 10 -30.68 15.94 47.40
CA VAL A 10 -30.98 14.78 46.56
C VAL A 10 -30.27 14.96 45.22
N PHE A 11 -29.20 14.21 44.99
CA PHE A 11 -28.56 14.11 43.68
C PHE A 11 -29.33 13.11 42.81
N ASN A 12 -30.04 13.63 41.81
CA ASN A 12 -30.60 12.81 40.74
C ASN A 12 -29.44 12.33 39.86
N HIS A 13 -29.11 11.04 39.94
CA HIS A 13 -28.26 10.39 38.96
C HIS A 13 -29.06 10.20 37.66
N GLU A 14 -28.94 11.16 36.74
CA GLU A 14 -29.34 10.92 35.35
C GLU A 14 -28.49 9.78 34.80
N ALA A 15 -29.16 8.69 34.40
CA ALA A 15 -28.52 7.55 33.78
C ALA A 15 -27.85 8.00 32.48
N THR A 16 -26.52 7.88 32.42
CA THR A 16 -25.78 8.04 31.16
C THR A 16 -26.38 7.09 30.11
N PRO A 17 -26.77 7.59 28.92
CA PRO A 17 -27.35 6.75 27.89
C PRO A 17 -26.37 5.64 27.53
N THR A 18 -26.84 4.40 27.57
CA THR A 18 -26.10 3.23 27.10
C THR A 18 -25.70 3.48 25.64
N PRO A 19 -24.40 3.37 25.27
CA PRO A 19 -24.01 3.52 23.87
C PRO A 19 -24.75 2.46 23.03
N ALA A 20 -25.37 2.90 21.94
CA ALA A 20 -25.95 2.01 20.95
C ALA A 20 -24.90 0.99 20.48
N PRO A 21 -25.28 -0.25 20.13
CA PRO A 21 -24.34 -1.27 19.68
C PRO A 21 -23.42 -0.71 18.58
N THR A 22 -22.12 -0.83 18.80
CA THR A 22 -21.05 -0.27 17.97
C THR A 22 -21.15 -0.78 16.53
N ASP A 23 -21.17 0.14 15.57
CA ASP A 23 -21.44 -0.04 14.14
C ASP A 23 -20.27 -0.70 13.37
N VAL A 24 -19.68 -1.79 13.90
CA VAL A 24 -18.70 -2.63 13.16
C VAL A 24 -19.31 -3.16 11.84
N ILE A 25 -20.63 -3.11 11.73
CA ILE A 25 -21.43 -3.51 10.58
C ILE A 25 -21.36 -2.48 9.42
N PHE A 26 -21.00 -1.22 9.68
CA PHE A 26 -21.08 -0.18 8.65
C PHE A 26 -20.11 -0.42 7.50
N LEU A 27 -18.81 -0.59 7.78
CA LEU A 27 -17.79 -0.70 6.75
C LEU A 27 -17.96 -1.96 5.90
N ASP A 28 -18.33 -3.08 6.52
CA ASP A 28 -18.61 -4.34 5.82
C ASP A 28 -19.81 -4.20 4.87
N ARG A 29 -20.89 -3.55 5.31
CA ARG A 29 -22.05 -3.29 4.44
C ARG A 29 -21.70 -2.33 3.30
N TRP A 30 -20.89 -1.31 3.59
CA TRP A 30 -20.44 -0.35 2.59
C TRP A 30 -19.56 -1.02 1.53
N LEU A 31 -18.60 -1.84 1.94
CA LEU A 31 -17.73 -2.62 1.04
C LEU A 31 -18.53 -3.64 0.22
N ALA A 32 -19.47 -4.36 0.85
CA ALA A 32 -20.35 -5.29 0.15
C ALA A 32 -21.15 -4.60 -0.95
N PHE A 33 -21.62 -3.37 -0.72
CA PHE A 33 -22.29 -2.56 -1.74
C PHE A 33 -21.37 -2.18 -2.90
N ILE A 34 -20.17 -1.67 -2.61
CA ILE A 34 -19.20 -1.31 -3.65
C ILE A 34 -18.82 -2.53 -4.51
N ARG A 35 -18.70 -3.70 -3.89
CA ARG A 35 -18.41 -4.97 -4.58
C ARG A 35 -19.62 -5.50 -5.36
N GLY A 36 -20.84 -5.30 -4.85
CA GLY A 36 -22.09 -5.69 -5.52
C GLY A 36 -22.51 -4.75 -6.66
N ALA A 37 -21.91 -3.57 -6.77
CA ALA A 37 -22.18 -2.64 -7.87
C ALA A 37 -21.48 -3.11 -9.16
N GLU A 38 -22.17 -3.94 -9.94
CA GLU A 38 -21.65 -4.52 -11.19
C GLU A 38 -21.25 -3.45 -12.23
N ASN A 39 -21.91 -2.30 -12.22
CA ASN A 39 -21.68 -1.22 -13.18
C ASN A 39 -20.67 -0.17 -12.71
N LEU A 40 -20.05 -0.34 -11.55
CA LEU A 40 -19.06 0.61 -11.05
C LEU A 40 -17.72 0.36 -11.77
N PRO A 41 -17.13 1.36 -12.45
CA PRO A 41 -15.81 1.22 -13.06
C PRO A 41 -14.76 0.78 -12.04
N ASP A 42 -13.82 -0.08 -12.46
CA ASP A 42 -12.80 -0.65 -11.56
C ASP A 42 -11.98 0.42 -10.84
N ALA A 43 -11.69 1.55 -11.52
CA ALA A 43 -11.00 2.69 -10.91
C ALA A 43 -11.76 3.25 -9.68
N LEU A 44 -13.09 3.38 -9.76
CA LEU A 44 -13.90 3.82 -8.61
C LEU A 44 -13.92 2.75 -7.52
N ARG A 45 -13.99 1.47 -7.89
CA ARG A 45 -13.99 0.36 -6.93
C ARG A 45 -12.69 0.34 -6.12
N PHE A 46 -11.53 0.44 -6.78
CA PHE A 46 -10.23 0.47 -6.09
C PHE A 46 -10.08 1.69 -5.19
N VAL A 47 -10.52 2.88 -5.63
CA VAL A 47 -10.50 4.08 -4.78
C VAL A 47 -11.39 3.88 -3.56
N CYS A 48 -12.60 3.33 -3.72
CA CYS A 48 -13.50 3.04 -2.61
C CYS A 48 -12.90 2.04 -1.62
N GLU A 49 -12.28 0.96 -2.08
CA GLU A 49 -11.67 -0.04 -1.21
C GLU A 49 -10.47 0.53 -0.42
N SER A 50 -9.63 1.35 -1.07
CA SER A 50 -8.55 2.06 -0.39
C SER A 50 -9.08 3.08 0.63
N MET A 51 -10.12 3.84 0.30
CA MET A 51 -10.78 4.75 1.24
C MET A 51 -11.37 4.01 2.45
N ALA A 52 -12.01 2.86 2.24
CA ALA A 52 -12.55 2.04 3.32
C ALA A 52 -11.46 1.51 4.25
N SER A 53 -10.28 1.15 3.72
CA SER A 53 -9.15 0.71 4.54
C SER A 53 -8.57 1.80 5.45
N ASP A 54 -8.82 3.07 5.10
CA ASP A 54 -8.36 4.26 5.82
C ASP A 54 -9.44 4.93 6.65
N ALA A 55 -10.67 4.41 6.61
CA ALA A 55 -11.77 4.92 7.41
C ALA A 55 -11.77 4.29 8.81
N ASP A 56 -12.22 5.03 9.82
CA ASP A 56 -12.59 4.44 11.11
C ASP A 56 -13.76 3.45 10.99
N GLU A 57 -14.05 2.73 12.07
CA GLU A 57 -15.13 1.72 12.12
C GLU A 57 -16.52 2.28 11.73
N ASN A 58 -16.72 3.58 11.86
CA ASN A 58 -17.99 4.26 11.59
C ASN A 58 -18.00 4.98 10.23
N GLY A 59 -16.92 4.87 9.44
CA GLY A 59 -16.76 5.57 8.18
C GLY A 59 -16.63 7.09 8.31
N GLN A 60 -16.42 7.64 9.50
CA GLN A 60 -16.49 9.08 9.77
C GLN A 60 -15.17 9.80 9.52
N ASP A 61 -14.06 9.12 9.77
CA ASP A 61 -12.72 9.67 9.58
C ASP A 61 -11.96 8.90 8.49
N CYS A 62 -12.13 9.32 7.23
CA CYS A 62 -11.40 8.77 6.09
C CYS A 62 -10.48 9.83 5.50
N ALA A 63 -9.17 9.74 5.76
CA ALA A 63 -8.19 10.73 5.33
C ALA A 63 -7.02 10.15 4.51
N PRO A 64 -7.27 9.35 3.44
CA PRO A 64 -6.21 8.59 2.80
C PRO A 64 -5.14 9.46 2.17
N GLY A 65 -5.47 10.70 1.81
CA GLY A 65 -4.53 11.60 1.15
C GLY A 65 -4.25 11.16 -0.29
N HIS A 66 -4.13 12.14 -1.17
CA HIS A 66 -4.12 11.89 -2.61
C HIS A 66 -2.95 11.00 -3.07
N LYS A 67 -1.78 11.13 -2.43
CA LYS A 67 -0.59 10.33 -2.76
C LYS A 67 -0.73 8.87 -2.37
N ARG A 68 -1.43 8.59 -1.27
CA ARG A 68 -1.64 7.22 -0.81
C ARG A 68 -2.65 6.50 -1.70
N LEU A 69 -3.75 7.17 -2.06
CA LEU A 69 -4.71 6.63 -3.03
C LEU A 69 -4.02 6.23 -4.35
N ILE A 70 -3.07 7.04 -4.85
CA ILE A 70 -2.26 6.69 -6.02
C ILE A 70 -1.42 5.43 -5.76
N ALA A 71 -0.76 5.34 -4.60
CA ALA A 71 0.11 4.21 -4.25
C ALA A 71 -0.69 2.90 -4.07
N ASP A 72 -1.85 2.97 -3.42
CA ASP A 72 -2.69 1.81 -3.10
C ASP A 72 -3.41 1.27 -4.33
N THR A 73 -3.88 2.17 -5.21
CA THR A 73 -4.70 1.80 -6.37
C THR A 73 -3.90 1.64 -7.67
N GLY A 74 -2.68 2.16 -7.74
CA GLY A 74 -1.89 2.22 -8.97
C GLY A 74 -2.44 3.17 -10.05
N LEU A 75 -3.49 3.94 -9.73
CA LEU A 75 -4.14 4.85 -10.68
C LEU A 75 -3.34 6.15 -10.84
N SER A 76 -3.46 6.77 -12.01
CA SER A 76 -2.84 8.08 -12.25
C SER A 76 -3.45 9.15 -11.35
N SER A 77 -2.68 10.20 -11.06
CA SER A 77 -3.17 11.33 -10.25
C SER A 77 -4.45 11.97 -10.80
N ALA A 78 -4.59 12.04 -12.13
CA ALA A 78 -5.81 12.58 -12.76
C ALA A 78 -7.01 11.66 -12.49
N LEU A 79 -6.82 10.35 -12.66
CA LEU A 79 -7.88 9.36 -12.49
C LEU A 79 -8.34 9.25 -11.03
N VAL A 80 -7.43 9.35 -10.06
CA VAL A 80 -7.80 9.44 -8.63
C VAL A 80 -8.64 10.70 -8.35
N SER A 81 -8.22 11.85 -8.88
CA SER A 81 -8.96 13.11 -8.69
C SER A 81 -10.37 13.05 -9.29
N ASP A 82 -10.49 12.51 -10.50
CA ASP A 82 -11.78 12.36 -11.17
C ASP A 82 -12.66 11.32 -10.46
N SER A 83 -12.06 10.23 -9.97
CA SER A 83 -12.78 9.23 -9.16
C SER A 83 -13.38 9.84 -7.90
N LEU A 84 -12.61 10.63 -7.14
CA LEU A 84 -13.09 11.33 -5.95
C LEU A 84 -14.23 12.31 -6.27
N LYS A 85 -14.16 13.04 -7.40
CA LYS A 85 -15.26 13.92 -7.83
C LYS A 85 -16.53 13.13 -8.15
N VAL A 86 -16.39 12.00 -8.85
CA VAL A 86 -17.53 11.13 -9.21
C VAL A 86 -18.15 10.54 -7.96
N LEU A 87 -17.36 9.99 -7.03
CA LEU A 87 -17.87 9.43 -5.77
C LEU A 87 -18.60 10.47 -4.92
N ARG A 88 -18.11 11.71 -4.86
CA ARG A 88 -18.82 12.83 -4.22
C ARG A 88 -20.15 13.14 -4.90
N LYS A 89 -20.16 13.20 -6.24
CA LYS A 89 -21.39 13.45 -7.03
C LYS A 89 -22.43 12.34 -6.83
N LEU A 90 -21.98 11.10 -6.65
CA LEU A 90 -22.83 9.96 -6.36
C LEU A 90 -23.33 9.93 -4.91
N GLY A 91 -22.76 10.75 -4.01
CA GLY A 91 -23.09 10.71 -2.58
C GLY A 91 -22.57 9.45 -1.88
N VAL A 92 -21.50 8.85 -2.41
CA VAL A 92 -20.81 7.70 -1.80
C VAL A 92 -19.80 8.17 -0.75
N ILE A 93 -19.27 9.38 -0.93
CA ILE A 93 -18.40 10.07 0.02
C ILE A 93 -18.83 11.53 0.17
N GLU A 94 -18.68 12.06 1.37
CA GLU A 94 -18.90 13.46 1.72
C GLU A 94 -17.57 14.08 2.18
N LEU A 95 -17.33 15.36 1.85
CA LEU A 95 -16.16 16.08 2.35
C LEU A 95 -16.49 16.70 3.71
N VAL A 96 -15.75 16.36 4.77
CA VAL A 96 -16.10 16.71 6.16
C VAL A 96 -15.91 18.22 6.45
N SER A 97 -15.10 18.94 5.67
CA SER A 97 -15.01 20.40 5.74
C SER A 97 -14.84 20.99 4.33
N ASP A 98 -15.89 21.65 3.84
CA ASP A 98 -15.82 22.53 2.66
C ASP A 98 -15.24 23.92 3.05
N SER A 99 -15.18 24.23 4.34
CA SER A 99 -14.68 25.50 4.88
C SER A 99 -13.15 25.51 4.93
N HIS A 100 -12.56 25.87 3.79
CA HIS A 100 -11.12 25.96 3.50
C HIS A 100 -10.39 24.61 3.48
N PRO A 101 -9.67 24.27 2.38
CA PRO A 101 -8.74 23.15 2.40
C PRO A 101 -7.76 23.38 3.58
N PRO A 102 -7.48 22.35 4.39
CA PRO A 102 -6.54 22.50 5.49
C PRO A 102 -5.24 23.06 4.90
N ALA A 103 -4.74 24.16 5.49
CA ALA A 103 -3.54 24.85 4.98
C ALA A 103 -2.35 23.88 4.81
N LYS A 104 -2.35 22.78 5.58
CA LYS A 104 -1.54 21.59 5.38
C LYS A 104 -2.33 20.35 5.84
N GLY A 105 -2.58 19.39 4.95
CA GLY A 105 -3.17 18.10 5.32
C GLY A 105 -3.94 17.43 4.17
N PRO A 106 -4.22 16.12 4.28
CA PRO A 106 -5.14 15.45 3.37
C PRO A 106 -6.57 15.99 3.56
N HIS A 107 -7.37 15.91 2.50
CA HIS A 107 -8.81 16.11 2.61
C HIS A 107 -9.40 14.98 3.46
N GLN A 108 -10.27 15.35 4.39
CA GLN A 108 -11.00 14.41 5.24
C GLN A 108 -12.36 14.15 4.62
N TYR A 109 -12.65 12.88 4.38
CA TYR A 109 -13.89 12.39 3.82
C TYR A 109 -14.66 11.59 4.88
N ARG A 110 -15.97 11.58 4.74
CA ARG A 110 -16.90 10.69 5.42
C ARG A 110 -17.46 9.74 4.39
N LEU A 111 -17.42 8.45 4.65
CA LEU A 111 -18.10 7.46 3.84
C LEU A 111 -19.59 7.58 4.12
N THR A 112 -20.38 7.85 3.09
CA THR A 112 -21.83 7.97 3.23
C THR A 112 -22.47 6.69 2.72
N ALA A 113 -23.37 6.15 3.53
CA ALA A 113 -24.37 5.24 3.01
C ALA A 113 -25.40 6.11 2.28
N PRO A 114 -25.63 5.94 0.97
CA PRO A 114 -26.74 6.64 0.34
C PRO A 114 -28.04 6.15 0.99
N ASP A 115 -28.77 7.07 1.64
CA ASP A 115 -30.13 6.78 2.11
C ASP A 115 -30.95 6.25 0.92
N GLY A 116 -31.47 5.03 1.04
CA GLY A 116 -32.11 4.31 -0.08
C GLY A 116 -31.19 3.31 -0.79
N PHE A 117 -30.37 2.58 -0.03
CA PHE A 117 -29.37 1.57 -0.41
C PHE A 117 -29.80 0.55 -1.50
N GLU A 118 -31.10 0.34 -1.74
CA GLU A 118 -31.62 -0.60 -2.74
C GLU A 118 -32.05 0.07 -4.07
N SER A 119 -32.25 1.39 -4.10
CA SER A 119 -32.92 2.07 -5.23
C SER A 119 -31.99 2.92 -6.12
N LEU A 120 -30.81 3.32 -5.63
CA LEU A 120 -29.99 4.36 -6.29
C LEU A 120 -28.94 3.82 -7.28
N ALA A 121 -28.49 2.58 -7.12
CA ALA A 121 -27.49 1.97 -8.01
C ALA A 121 -28.03 1.79 -9.44
N ASP A 122 -29.34 1.63 -9.62
CA ASP A 122 -29.93 1.28 -10.91
C ASP A 122 -30.41 2.49 -11.73
N GLU A 123 -30.70 3.64 -11.10
CA GLU A 123 -31.28 4.80 -11.80
C GLU A 123 -30.28 5.95 -12.02
N ARG A 124 -29.43 6.28 -11.04
CA ARG A 124 -28.46 7.38 -11.18
C ARG A 124 -27.19 6.99 -11.92
N VAL A 125 -26.76 5.74 -11.81
CA VAL A 125 -25.65 5.21 -12.63
C VAL A 125 -26.08 5.13 -14.10
N ARG A 126 -27.32 4.71 -14.39
CA ARG A 126 -27.87 4.71 -15.76
C ARG A 126 -28.04 6.11 -16.36
N GLN A 127 -28.49 7.09 -15.58
CA GLN A 127 -28.73 8.45 -16.09
C GLN A 127 -27.45 9.32 -16.12
N GLY A 128 -26.43 9.00 -15.32
CA GLY A 128 -25.20 9.79 -15.20
C GLY A 128 -24.00 9.29 -15.99
N PHE A 129 -23.99 8.02 -16.43
CA PHE A 129 -22.92 7.45 -17.25
C PHE A 129 -23.36 7.33 -18.71
N HIS A 130 -23.40 8.46 -19.42
CA HIS A 130 -23.24 8.37 -20.87
C HIS A 130 -21.83 7.84 -21.14
N LYS A 131 -21.75 6.62 -21.67
CA LYS A 131 -20.52 5.88 -21.99
C LYS A 131 -19.54 6.63 -22.92
N GLU A 132 -19.93 7.79 -23.46
CA GLU A 132 -19.15 8.55 -24.43
C GLU A 132 -18.10 9.49 -23.81
N GLU A 133 -18.24 9.90 -22.54
CA GLU A 133 -17.35 10.93 -21.97
C GLU A 133 -16.04 10.37 -21.37
N PHE A 134 -15.90 9.05 -21.23
CA PHE A 134 -14.71 8.40 -20.67
C PHE A 134 -13.92 7.59 -21.72
N THR A 135 -13.85 8.09 -22.95
CA THR A 135 -12.92 7.55 -23.94
C THR A 135 -11.52 8.08 -23.63
N LEU A 136 -10.64 7.25 -23.08
CA LEU A 136 -9.23 7.59 -22.89
C LEU A 136 -8.63 8.00 -24.25
N PRO A 137 -8.07 9.22 -24.39
CA PRO A 137 -7.42 9.63 -25.63
C PRO A 137 -6.21 8.72 -25.87
N GLY A 138 -6.29 7.85 -26.87
CA GLY A 138 -5.16 7.01 -27.32
C GLY A 138 -5.31 5.50 -27.16
N SER A 139 -6.49 4.97 -26.82
CA SER A 139 -6.71 3.51 -26.80
C SER A 139 -6.71 2.94 -28.23
N ARG A 140 -5.53 2.63 -28.77
CA ARG A 140 -5.40 1.79 -29.98
C ARG A 140 -5.71 0.35 -29.59
N SER A 141 -6.72 -0.23 -30.22
CA SER A 141 -6.94 -1.67 -30.24
C SER A 141 -5.73 -2.35 -30.89
N VAL A 142 -4.84 -2.91 -30.07
CA VAL A 142 -3.77 -3.78 -30.55
C VAL A 142 -4.37 -5.17 -30.70
N SER A 143 -4.63 -5.58 -31.94
CA SER A 143 -4.92 -6.98 -32.25
C SER A 143 -3.63 -7.79 -32.06
N PHE A 144 -3.61 -8.65 -31.03
CA PHE A 144 -2.56 -9.64 -30.89
C PHE A 144 -2.77 -10.76 -31.92
N PRO A 145 -1.77 -11.12 -32.74
CA PRO A 145 -1.84 -12.33 -33.54
C PRO A 145 -1.92 -13.56 -32.62
N ALA A 146 -2.63 -14.60 -33.08
CA ALA A 146 -2.73 -15.87 -32.38
C ALA A 146 -1.33 -16.44 -32.07
N PRO A 147 -1.13 -17.07 -30.89
CA PRO A 147 0.14 -17.66 -30.54
C PRO A 147 0.50 -18.77 -31.53
N ASP A 148 1.72 -18.69 -32.06
CA ASP A 148 2.30 -19.72 -32.93
C ASP A 148 2.88 -20.83 -32.04
N ASP A 149 2.26 -22.01 -32.07
CA ASP A 149 2.53 -23.16 -31.18
C ASP A 149 3.92 -23.80 -31.37
N ASN A 150 4.82 -23.22 -32.17
CA ASN A 150 6.08 -23.86 -32.59
C ASN A 150 7.39 -23.15 -32.20
N LEU A 151 7.38 -22.22 -31.24
CA LEU A 151 8.57 -21.40 -30.92
C LEU A 151 9.37 -21.81 -29.66
N PHE A 152 9.01 -22.89 -28.97
CA PHE A 152 9.79 -23.37 -27.82
C PHE A 152 10.59 -24.64 -28.17
N PRO A 153 11.92 -24.54 -28.39
CA PRO A 153 12.77 -25.72 -28.47
C PRO A 153 12.75 -26.46 -27.12
N ALA A 154 12.65 -27.79 -27.17
CA ALA A 154 12.64 -28.65 -26.00
C ALA A 154 13.82 -28.35 -25.05
N PRO A 155 13.58 -28.31 -23.72
CA PRO A 155 14.63 -28.04 -22.75
C PRO A 155 15.71 -29.12 -22.82
N LYS A 156 16.97 -28.70 -22.90
CA LYS A 156 18.13 -29.59 -22.81
C LYS A 156 18.16 -30.25 -21.42
N PRO A 157 18.54 -31.53 -21.31
CA PRO A 157 18.65 -32.21 -20.03
C PRO A 157 19.70 -31.51 -19.14
N LEU A 158 19.27 -31.12 -17.94
CA LEU A 158 20.11 -30.56 -16.89
C LEU A 158 21.08 -31.64 -16.41
N SER A 159 22.38 -31.39 -16.60
CA SER A 159 23.47 -32.16 -16.01
C SER A 159 23.47 -31.99 -14.49
N GLU A 160 23.61 -33.12 -13.80
CA GLU A 160 23.61 -33.33 -12.36
C GLU A 160 24.49 -32.32 -11.59
N THR A 161 23.89 -31.59 -10.66
CA THR A 161 24.61 -30.82 -9.64
C THR A 161 24.93 -31.69 -8.41
N PRO A 162 26.11 -31.53 -7.80
CA PRO A 162 26.52 -32.32 -6.65
C PRO A 162 25.75 -31.93 -5.39
N THR A 163 25.37 -32.95 -4.63
CA THR A 163 24.60 -32.89 -3.38
C THR A 163 25.36 -32.13 -2.28
N PRO A 164 24.76 -31.13 -1.60
CA PRO A 164 25.38 -30.53 -0.44
C PRO A 164 25.19 -31.42 0.80
N LYS A 165 26.27 -31.55 1.60
CA LYS A 165 26.31 -32.28 2.87
C LYS A 165 25.44 -31.58 3.94
N PRO A 166 24.78 -32.34 4.84
CA PRO A 166 23.97 -31.77 5.90
C PRO A 166 24.86 -31.18 7.00
N VAL A 167 24.73 -29.87 7.24
CA VAL A 167 25.29 -29.21 8.43
C VAL A 167 24.17 -29.07 9.46
N SER A 168 24.23 -29.90 10.51
CA SER A 168 23.39 -29.74 11.69
C SER A 168 23.82 -28.51 12.48
N ALA A 169 22.97 -27.48 12.57
CA ALA A 169 23.13 -26.40 13.52
C ALA A 169 21.84 -26.25 14.35
N LYS A 170 22.00 -26.33 15.67
CA LYS A 170 20.94 -26.07 16.66
C LYS A 170 20.54 -24.57 16.63
N PRO A 171 19.27 -24.21 16.83
CA PRO A 171 18.88 -22.82 16.97
C PRO A 171 19.37 -22.27 18.33
N ALA A 172 20.15 -21.19 18.28
CA ALA A 172 20.55 -20.42 19.46
C ALA A 172 19.41 -19.46 19.87
N PRO A 173 19.26 -19.16 21.17
CA PRO A 173 18.21 -18.26 21.64
C PRO A 173 18.44 -16.81 21.19
N ARG A 174 17.37 -16.23 20.66
CA ARG A 174 17.20 -14.87 20.16
C ARG A 174 17.56 -13.85 21.25
N GLN A 175 18.76 -13.28 21.20
CA GLN A 175 19.15 -12.16 22.06
C GLN A 175 18.52 -10.88 21.52
N GLN A 176 17.58 -10.32 22.29
CA GLN A 176 17.06 -8.98 22.10
C GLN A 176 18.24 -7.99 22.07
N SER A 177 18.38 -7.30 20.94
CA SER A 177 19.47 -6.38 20.66
C SER A 177 19.38 -5.15 21.55
N LYS A 178 20.45 -4.97 22.35
CA LYS A 178 20.77 -3.74 23.04
C LYS A 178 20.79 -2.56 22.06
N ARG A 179 20.16 -1.45 22.45
CA ARG A 179 20.24 -0.10 21.84
C ARG A 179 21.53 0.09 21.01
N ARG A 180 21.40 0.01 19.69
CA ARG A 180 22.43 0.44 18.74
C ARG A 180 22.63 1.94 18.91
N LYS A 181 23.87 2.37 19.17
CA LYS A 181 24.28 3.77 19.09
C LYS A 181 23.98 4.26 17.68
N GLU A 182 23.12 5.26 17.57
CA GLU A 182 22.75 5.96 16.35
C GLU A 182 24.00 6.58 15.74
N VAL A 183 24.56 5.95 14.71
CA VAL A 183 25.65 6.51 13.92
C VAL A 183 25.02 7.58 13.05
N ALA A 184 25.22 8.85 13.42
CA ALA A 184 24.72 9.99 12.66
C ALA A 184 25.28 9.95 11.24
N LEU A 185 24.43 9.59 10.26
CA LEU A 185 24.81 9.58 8.86
C LEU A 185 25.01 11.02 8.35
N PRO A 186 26.07 11.27 7.57
CA PRO A 186 26.39 12.62 7.10
C PRO A 186 25.31 13.17 6.16
N ARG A 187 24.79 14.36 6.50
CA ARG A 187 23.80 15.10 5.69
C ARG A 187 24.34 15.27 4.27
N THR A 188 23.53 14.93 3.26
CA THR A 188 23.86 15.11 1.84
C THR A 188 24.02 16.58 1.51
N SER A 189 24.98 16.90 0.64
CA SER A 189 25.10 18.27 0.12
C SER A 189 23.89 18.56 -0.78
N ARG A 190 23.47 19.83 -0.88
CA ARG A 190 22.29 20.21 -1.70
C ARG A 190 22.53 19.80 -3.15
N GLY A 191 21.76 18.82 -3.63
CA GLY A 191 21.83 18.31 -5.01
C GLY A 191 22.34 16.88 -5.14
N GLU A 192 23.00 16.34 -4.10
CA GLU A 192 23.43 14.94 -4.11
C GLU A 192 22.24 13.98 -4.04
N THR A 193 22.30 12.93 -4.86
CA THR A 193 21.39 11.79 -4.81
C THR A 193 22.16 10.56 -4.37
N LEU A 194 21.59 9.80 -3.45
CA LEU A 194 22.18 8.58 -2.92
C LEU A 194 21.55 7.36 -3.60
N LEU A 195 22.38 6.44 -4.04
CA LEU A 195 21.99 5.07 -4.37
C LEU A 195 22.28 4.20 -3.14
N TYR A 196 21.26 3.51 -2.64
CA TYR A 196 21.40 2.62 -1.49
C TYR A 196 21.01 1.20 -1.86
N ARG A 197 21.68 0.23 -1.23
CA ARG A 197 21.47 -1.20 -1.45
C ARG A 197 21.31 -1.88 -0.09
N TYR A 198 20.30 -2.72 0.07
CA TYR A 198 20.04 -3.49 1.28
C TYR A 198 20.33 -4.97 1.06
N TYR A 199 21.01 -5.58 2.01
CA TYR A 199 21.44 -6.97 2.00
C TYR A 199 20.96 -7.69 3.25
N ASP A 200 20.68 -8.98 3.14
CA ASP A 200 20.44 -9.83 4.31
C ASP A 200 21.75 -10.23 5.02
N GLU A 201 21.64 -11.10 6.03
CA GLU A 201 22.79 -11.60 6.80
C GLU A 201 23.70 -12.57 6.02
N HIS A 202 23.29 -13.02 4.83
CA HIS A 202 24.04 -13.88 3.91
C HIS A 202 24.48 -13.15 2.63
N ASP A 203 24.49 -11.82 2.67
CA ASP A 203 24.87 -10.95 1.54
C ASP A 203 23.97 -11.09 0.30
N VAL A 204 22.73 -11.60 0.45
CA VAL A 204 21.72 -11.60 -0.61
C VAL A 204 21.19 -10.18 -0.79
N LEU A 205 21.22 -9.67 -2.03
CA LEU A 205 20.71 -8.35 -2.34
C LEU A 205 19.17 -8.33 -2.33
N LEU A 206 18.61 -7.61 -1.37
CA LEU A 206 17.17 -7.53 -1.14
C LEU A 206 16.51 -6.43 -1.97
N TYR A 207 17.09 -5.23 -1.90
CA TYR A 207 16.51 -4.04 -2.51
C TYR A 207 17.58 -3.02 -2.91
N VAL A 208 17.34 -2.31 -3.99
CA VAL A 208 18.12 -1.17 -4.48
C VAL A 208 17.18 0.01 -4.69
N GLY A 209 17.59 1.19 -4.23
CA GLY A 209 16.79 2.39 -4.32
C GLY A 209 17.63 3.67 -4.43
N VAL A 210 17.04 4.75 -4.95
CA VAL A 210 17.65 6.10 -4.91
C VAL A 210 16.87 7.07 -4.04
N SER A 211 17.57 8.00 -3.37
CA SER A 211 16.93 9.10 -2.62
C SER A 211 17.86 10.27 -2.38
N ALA A 212 17.31 11.49 -2.37
CA ALA A 212 18.01 12.69 -1.87
C ALA A 212 18.00 12.79 -0.33
N ASN A 213 17.08 12.08 0.33
CA ASN A 213 16.96 12.01 1.79
C ASN A 213 16.82 10.55 2.23
N LEU A 214 17.96 9.92 2.49
CA LEU A 214 18.01 8.50 2.85
C LEU A 214 17.34 8.22 4.20
N MET A 215 17.44 9.14 5.17
CA MET A 215 16.85 8.93 6.51
C MET A 215 15.34 8.85 6.46
N ALA A 216 14.68 9.82 5.80
CA ALA A 216 13.23 9.78 5.63
C ALA A 216 12.81 8.52 4.84
N ARG A 217 13.57 8.15 3.81
CA ARG A 217 13.26 6.96 3.01
C ARG A 217 13.44 5.65 3.80
N GLN A 218 14.46 5.58 4.65
CA GLN A 218 14.70 4.43 5.53
C GLN A 218 13.57 4.29 6.55
N THR A 219 13.14 5.36 7.21
CA THR A 219 11.99 5.32 8.12
C THR A 219 10.72 4.82 7.43
N ASN A 220 10.47 5.26 6.19
CA ASN A 220 9.32 4.75 5.42
C ASN A 220 9.47 3.26 5.08
N HIS A 221 10.67 2.79 4.73
CA HIS A 221 10.89 1.36 4.50
C HIS A 221 10.69 0.53 5.76
N GLU A 222 11.18 0.99 6.91
CA GLU A 222 10.99 0.31 8.19
C GLU A 222 9.50 0.23 8.60
N ALA A 223 8.69 1.23 8.25
CA ALA A 223 7.26 1.25 8.55
C ALA A 223 6.43 0.42 7.55
N ASP A 224 6.69 0.57 6.25
CA ASP A 224 5.76 0.14 5.21
C ASP A 224 6.19 -1.15 4.50
N SER A 225 7.48 -1.55 4.63
CA SER A 225 8.04 -2.66 3.85
C SER A 225 8.33 -3.88 4.73
N THR A 226 7.56 -4.96 4.53
CA THR A 226 7.74 -6.23 5.26
C THR A 226 9.11 -6.88 5.06
N TRP A 227 9.81 -6.56 3.97
CA TRP A 227 11.14 -7.09 3.70
C TRP A 227 12.25 -6.44 4.54
N MET A 228 11.97 -5.30 5.16
CA MET A 228 12.98 -4.57 5.94
C MET A 228 13.44 -5.35 7.18
N ASP A 229 12.59 -6.26 7.68
CA ASP A 229 12.91 -7.24 8.73
C ASP A 229 14.14 -8.11 8.39
N PHE A 230 14.41 -8.34 7.10
CA PHE A 230 15.52 -9.17 6.64
C PHE A 230 16.83 -8.40 6.45
N ALA A 231 16.77 -7.07 6.37
CA ALA A 231 17.94 -6.27 6.03
C ALA A 231 18.94 -6.22 7.19
N ALA A 232 20.11 -6.82 7.01
CA ALA A 232 21.18 -6.84 8.00
C ALA A 232 22.26 -5.77 7.73
N ARG A 233 22.47 -5.43 6.45
CA ARG A 233 23.52 -4.51 6.00
C ARG A 233 23.02 -3.62 4.87
N SER A 234 23.53 -2.39 4.80
CA SER A 234 23.32 -1.51 3.65
C SER A 234 24.62 -0.92 3.13
N THR A 235 24.65 -0.58 1.84
CA THR A 235 25.72 0.23 1.23
C THR A 235 25.11 1.47 0.61
N ILE A 236 25.90 2.54 0.56
CA ILE A 236 25.47 3.86 0.06
C ILE A 236 26.53 4.38 -0.89
N GLU A 237 26.09 4.81 -2.06
CA GLU A 237 26.89 5.42 -3.11
C GLU A 237 26.34 6.81 -3.44
N ARG A 238 27.22 7.79 -3.62
CA ARG A 238 26.87 9.20 -3.80
C ARG A 238 27.00 9.60 -5.26
N PHE A 239 25.97 10.26 -5.79
CA PHE A 239 25.95 10.84 -7.12
C PHE A 239 25.67 12.34 -7.02
N THR A 240 26.34 13.13 -7.86
CA THR A 240 26.16 14.58 -7.94
C THR A 240 24.90 14.96 -8.70
N ALA A 241 24.45 14.11 -9.62
CA ALA A 241 23.22 14.32 -10.38
C ALA A 241 22.25 13.15 -10.16
N ARG A 242 20.96 13.48 -10.11
CA ARG A 242 19.89 12.49 -9.92
C ARG A 242 19.81 11.49 -11.07
N ALA A 243 19.98 11.96 -12.30
CA ALA A 243 19.93 11.12 -13.50
C ALA A 243 21.01 10.01 -13.47
N ASP A 244 22.21 10.32 -12.98
CA ASP A 244 23.29 9.34 -12.85
C ASP A 244 22.94 8.27 -11.81
N ALA A 245 22.34 8.67 -10.69
CA ALA A 245 21.88 7.73 -9.66
C ALA A 245 20.77 6.80 -10.17
N GLU A 246 19.78 7.34 -10.89
CA GLU A 246 18.67 6.56 -11.48
C GLU A 246 19.18 5.59 -12.56
N SER A 247 20.17 6.02 -13.37
CA SER A 247 20.84 5.14 -14.32
C SER A 247 21.58 4.01 -13.61
N ALA A 248 22.34 4.31 -12.55
CA ALA A 248 23.06 3.31 -11.76
C ALA A 248 22.13 2.36 -10.99
N GLU A 249 20.98 2.85 -10.52
CA GLU A 249 19.92 2.05 -9.91
C GLU A 249 19.38 1.01 -10.89
N ARG A 250 18.98 1.46 -12.09
CA ARG A 250 18.48 0.59 -13.15
C ARG A 250 19.49 -0.50 -13.48
N THR A 251 20.75 -0.14 -13.74
CA THR A 251 21.82 -1.10 -14.02
C THR A 251 21.98 -2.10 -12.88
N ALA A 252 22.00 -1.64 -11.62
CA ALA A 252 22.12 -2.53 -10.48
C ALA A 252 20.92 -3.49 -10.33
N ILE A 253 19.71 -3.04 -10.65
CA ILE A 253 18.50 -3.90 -10.62
C ILE A 253 18.55 -4.93 -11.73
N GLU A 254 18.91 -4.53 -12.95
CA GLU A 254 18.99 -5.41 -14.12
C GLU A 254 20.08 -6.49 -13.94
N GLU A 255 21.27 -6.10 -13.45
CA GLU A 255 22.42 -7.00 -13.28
C GLU A 255 22.28 -7.94 -12.09
N HIS A 256 21.82 -7.45 -10.94
CA HIS A 256 21.81 -8.22 -9.70
C HIS A 256 20.44 -8.76 -9.30
N GLN A 257 19.37 -8.29 -9.98
CA GLN A 257 18.00 -8.74 -9.81
C GLN A 257 17.55 -8.87 -8.34
N PRO A 258 17.57 -7.78 -7.55
CA PRO A 258 17.21 -7.80 -6.12
C PRO A 258 15.85 -8.45 -5.88
N LEU A 259 15.70 -9.19 -4.79
CA LEU A 259 14.50 -10.00 -4.54
C LEU A 259 13.20 -9.18 -4.47
N PHE A 260 13.26 -7.97 -3.90
CA PHE A 260 12.08 -7.14 -3.60
C PHE A 260 11.92 -5.93 -4.53
N ASN A 261 12.83 -5.70 -5.49
CA ASN A 261 12.59 -4.71 -6.55
C ASN A 261 11.58 -5.25 -7.55
N ILE A 262 10.47 -4.54 -7.72
CA ILE A 262 9.43 -4.85 -8.71
C ILE A 262 9.72 -4.10 -10.01
N GLU A 263 9.95 -2.79 -9.91
CA GLU A 263 10.29 -1.94 -11.05
C GLU A 263 11.69 -2.27 -11.58
N HIS A 264 11.83 -2.29 -12.91
CA HIS A 264 13.04 -2.66 -13.66
C HIS A 264 13.55 -4.10 -13.47
N ASN A 265 12.84 -4.92 -12.68
CA ASN A 265 13.18 -6.33 -12.46
C ASN A 265 12.23 -7.24 -13.25
N GLU A 266 12.43 -7.30 -14.57
CA GLU A 266 11.59 -8.05 -15.52
C GLU A 266 11.94 -9.54 -15.60
N HIS A 267 12.85 -10.04 -14.76
CA HIS A 267 13.29 -11.42 -14.85
C HIS A 267 12.14 -12.39 -14.51
N PRO A 268 11.85 -13.38 -15.38
CA PRO A 268 10.70 -14.28 -15.21
C PRO A 268 10.79 -15.09 -13.91
N ASP A 269 12.00 -15.44 -13.46
CA ASP A 269 12.20 -16.20 -12.21
C ASP A 269 12.16 -15.34 -10.93
N ARG A 270 11.88 -14.04 -11.01
CA ARG A 270 11.86 -13.15 -9.82
C ARG A 270 10.94 -13.69 -8.73
N ILE A 271 9.71 -14.05 -9.10
CA ILE A 271 8.71 -14.56 -8.14
C ILE A 271 9.19 -15.87 -7.53
N ARG A 272 9.73 -16.78 -8.34
CA ARG A 272 10.27 -18.06 -7.85
C ARG A 272 11.37 -17.85 -6.81
N ARG A 273 12.37 -17.01 -7.12
CA ARG A 273 13.47 -16.70 -6.19
C ARG A 273 12.97 -16.07 -4.89
N LEU A 274 11.99 -15.18 -4.98
CA LEU A 274 11.37 -14.57 -3.80
C LEU A 274 10.62 -15.60 -2.95
N VAL A 275 9.86 -16.50 -3.56
CA VAL A 275 9.16 -17.59 -2.87
C VAL A 275 10.15 -18.52 -2.18
N ASP A 276 11.18 -18.97 -2.90
CA ASP A 276 12.22 -19.85 -2.37
C ASP A 276 12.92 -19.20 -1.17
N TYR A 277 13.29 -17.91 -1.29
CA TYR A 277 13.88 -17.13 -0.20
C TYR A 277 12.97 -17.04 1.03
N LEU A 278 11.68 -16.72 0.85
CA LEU A 278 10.73 -16.61 1.96
C LEU A 278 10.46 -17.96 2.65
N ILE A 279 10.47 -19.06 1.89
CA ILE A 279 10.35 -20.42 2.45
C ILE A 279 11.60 -20.75 3.28
N GLU A 280 12.79 -20.45 2.77
CA GLU A 280 14.06 -20.70 3.48
C GLU A 280 14.13 -19.93 4.80
N ARG A 281 13.58 -18.71 4.86
CA ARG A 281 13.53 -17.87 6.06
C ARG A 281 12.35 -18.14 6.99
N ASP A 282 11.53 -19.16 6.68
CA ASP A 282 10.29 -19.49 7.39
C ASP A 282 9.31 -18.30 7.52
N ARG A 283 9.27 -17.43 6.51
CA ARG A 283 8.38 -16.26 6.43
C ARG A 283 7.26 -16.47 5.42
N ARG A 284 6.55 -17.59 5.60
CA ARG A 284 5.41 -17.99 4.75
C ARG A 284 4.21 -17.04 4.87
N ASP A 285 4.13 -16.29 5.97
CA ASP A 285 3.16 -15.22 6.18
C ASP A 285 3.20 -14.15 5.08
N LEU A 286 4.37 -13.92 4.49
CA LEU A 286 4.57 -12.93 3.44
C LEU A 286 4.28 -13.44 2.02
N LEU A 287 3.97 -14.74 1.84
CA LEU A 287 3.67 -15.31 0.52
C LEU A 287 2.26 -14.94 0.03
N VAL A 288 1.29 -14.79 0.94
CA VAL A 288 -0.11 -14.58 0.59
C VAL A 288 -0.33 -13.29 -0.21
N PRO A 289 0.22 -12.12 0.19
CA PRO A 289 0.03 -10.88 -0.55
C PRO A 289 0.68 -10.87 -1.94
N LEU A 290 1.71 -11.70 -2.16
CA LEU A 290 2.43 -11.78 -3.44
C LEU A 290 1.63 -12.51 -4.51
N ILE A 291 0.82 -13.49 -4.12
CA ILE A 291 -0.03 -14.27 -5.04
C ILE A 291 -1.27 -13.46 -5.45
N SER A 292 -1.75 -12.55 -4.59
CA SER A 292 -2.93 -11.73 -4.88
C SER A 292 -2.67 -10.55 -5.83
N ARG A 293 -1.42 -10.25 -6.18
CA ARG A 293 -1.03 -9.10 -7.03
C ARG A 293 -0.58 -9.49 -8.44
N GLY A 294 -0.56 -10.78 -8.78
CA GLY A 294 -0.26 -11.29 -10.13
C GLY A 294 -1.52 -11.78 -10.81
#